data_AF-A0A7T4JVB4-F1
#
_entry.id   AF-A0A7T4JVB4-F1
#
_cell.length_a   1.000
_cell.length_b   1.000
_cell.length_c   1.000
_cell.angle_alpha   90.00
_cell.angle_beta   90.00
_cell.angle_gamma   90.00
#
_symmetry.space_group_name_H-M   'P 1'
#
loop_
_entity.id
_entity.type
_entity.pdbx_description
1 polymer ?
#
loop_
_entity_poly.entity_id
_entity_poly.type
_entity_poly.pdbx_seq_one_letter_code
_entity_poly.pdbx_strand_id
1 'polypeptide(L)'
;MTWLSRLLKRGSDEPTTKEHIAASRTNVPLDDHMTLLFAQELPFHPAEERAIIEKILKEYEGPTITSQDMLPQQIRDLMDL
;
A
#
# COMPACT_ATOMS: atom_id res chain seq x y z
N MET A 1 -2.71 45.86 -31.23
CA MET A 1 -3.02 44.42 -31.16
C MET A 1 -2.04 43.76 -30.21
N THR A 2 -2.36 43.75 -28.92
CA THR A 2 -1.49 43.26 -27.84
C THR A 2 -1.93 41.84 -27.51
N TRP A 3 -1.16 40.87 -27.99
CA TRP A 3 -1.45 39.45 -27.84
C TRP A 3 -1.11 38.95 -26.43
N LEU A 4 -1.97 38.04 -25.96
CA LEU A 4 -1.95 37.34 -24.69
C LEU A 4 -0.61 36.69 -24.36
N SER A 5 -0.21 36.70 -23.08
CA SER A 5 0.39 35.56 -22.37
C SER A 5 0.41 35.81 -20.86
N ARG A 6 -0.74 35.60 -20.23
CA ARG A 6 -0.85 35.33 -18.79
C ARG A 6 -0.83 33.82 -18.62
N LEU A 7 0.35 33.25 -18.41
CA LEU A 7 0.49 31.93 -17.82
C LEU A 7 1.94 31.72 -17.34
N LEU A 8 2.11 30.84 -16.36
CA LEU A 8 3.28 30.54 -15.54
C LEU A 8 3.45 31.53 -14.35
N LYS A 9 3.44 31.11 -13.09
CA LYS A 9 3.45 29.77 -12.49
C LYS A 9 3.03 29.96 -11.03
N ARG A 10 1.82 29.52 -10.66
CA ARG A 10 1.30 29.47 -9.29
C ARG A 10 0.90 28.04 -9.01
N GLY A 11 1.44 27.46 -7.95
CA GLY A 11 1.13 26.13 -7.47
C GLY A 11 2.41 25.40 -7.08
N SER A 12 2.97 25.79 -5.94
CA SER A 12 4.00 25.03 -5.22
C SER A 12 3.27 24.14 -4.22
N ASP A 13 2.69 23.03 -4.66
CA ASP A 13 2.09 22.03 -3.77
C ASP A 13 2.16 20.66 -4.48
N GLU A 14 3.37 20.18 -4.72
CA GLU A 14 3.57 18.75 -5.03
C GLU A 14 3.70 18.06 -3.67
N PRO A 15 2.73 17.24 -3.22
CA PRO A 15 2.97 16.40 -2.06
C PRO A 15 4.15 15.51 -2.43
N THR A 16 5.25 15.63 -1.68
CA THR A 16 6.40 14.73 -1.76
C THR A 16 5.98 13.39 -1.16
N THR A 17 5.00 12.73 -1.76
CA THR A 17 4.77 11.30 -1.58
C THR A 17 6.00 10.65 -2.17
N LYS A 18 6.93 10.25 -1.28
CA LYS A 18 7.99 9.30 -1.62
C LYS A 18 7.28 8.01 -2.00
N GLU A 19 6.82 7.93 -3.25
CA GLU A 19 6.21 6.73 -3.79
C GLU A 19 7.24 5.61 -3.67
N HIS A 20 7.03 4.73 -2.70
CA HIS A 20 7.85 3.55 -2.53
C HIS A 20 7.54 2.65 -3.73
N ILE A 21 8.47 2.58 -4.70
CA ILE A 21 8.34 1.84 -5.97
C ILE A 21 7.88 0.37 -5.78
N ALA A 22 8.07 -0.21 -4.59
CA ALA A 22 7.58 -1.54 -4.23
C ALA A 22 6.04 -1.63 -4.14
N ALA A 23 5.37 -0.57 -3.67
CA ALA A 23 3.90 -0.51 -3.57
C ALA A 23 3.23 -0.45 -4.95
N SER A 24 3.87 0.18 -5.94
CA SER A 24 3.31 0.40 -7.28
C SER A 24 3.18 -0.87 -8.16
N ARG A 25 3.77 -2.01 -7.75
CA ARG A 25 3.76 -3.26 -8.53
C ARG A 25 2.95 -4.38 -7.90
N THR A 26 2.41 -4.16 -6.72
CA THR A 26 1.68 -5.17 -5.96
C THR A 26 0.26 -4.67 -5.77
N ASN A 27 -0.70 -5.24 -6.50
CA ASN A 27 -2.11 -4.87 -6.37
C ASN A 27 -2.71 -5.54 -5.12
N VAL A 28 -2.17 -5.20 -3.96
CA VAL A 28 -2.66 -5.60 -2.64
C VAL A 28 -3.38 -4.42 -1.98
N PRO A 29 -4.43 -4.66 -1.19
CA PRO A 29 -5.24 -3.61 -0.57
C PRO A 29 -4.55 -3.04 0.68
N LEU A 30 -3.25 -2.77 0.63
CA LEU A 30 -2.44 -2.24 1.72
C LEU A 30 -1.99 -0.81 1.39
N ASP A 31 -1.94 0.08 2.37
CA ASP A 31 -1.23 1.35 2.20
C ASP A 31 0.31 1.16 2.26
N ASP A 32 1.06 2.25 2.05
CA ASP A 32 2.52 2.19 2.04
C ASP A 32 3.10 1.67 3.37
N HIS A 33 2.48 2.06 4.50
CA HIS A 33 2.93 1.65 5.83
C HIS A 33 2.73 0.15 6.05
N MET A 34 1.53 -0.37 5.78
CA MET A 34 1.22 -1.79 5.91
C MET A 34 2.00 -2.62 4.88
N THR A 35 2.24 -2.10 3.68
CA THR A 35 3.09 -2.75 2.66
C THR A 35 4.52 -2.93 3.17
N LEU A 36 5.10 -1.90 3.80
CA LEU A 36 6.43 -1.98 4.39
C LEU A 36 6.49 -2.93 5.57
N LEU A 37 5.44 -2.97 6.41
CA LEU A 37 5.32 -3.92 7.51
C LEU A 37 5.35 -5.36 6.99
N PHE A 38 4.52 -5.67 6.00
CA PHE A 38 4.47 -7.00 5.38
C PHE A 38 5.81 -7.37 4.72
N ALA A 39 6.46 -6.42 4.05
CA ALA A 39 7.77 -6.65 3.44
C ALA A 39 8.86 -7.00 4.48
N GLN A 40 8.74 -6.50 5.72
CA GLN A 40 9.64 -6.80 6.83
C GLN A 40 9.30 -8.14 7.50
N GLU A 41 8.02 -8.43 7.73
CA GLU A 41 7.58 -9.59 8.52
C GLU A 41 7.45 -10.89 7.71
N LEU A 42 6.91 -10.83 6.48
CA LEU A 42 6.63 -12.03 5.68
C LEU A 42 7.86 -12.91 5.43
N PRO A 43 9.09 -12.41 5.18
CA PRO A 43 10.26 -13.25 4.97
C PRO A 43 10.55 -14.24 6.11
N PHE A 44 10.06 -13.97 7.33
CA PHE A 44 10.22 -14.84 8.48
C PHE A 44 9.12 -15.89 8.61
N HIS A 45 8.05 -15.80 7.82
CA HIS A 45 6.95 -16.76 7.82
C HIS A 45 7.21 -17.93 6.87
N PRO A 46 6.71 -19.14 7.19
CA PRO A 46 6.67 -20.27 6.26
C PRO A 46 6.10 -19.88 4.89
N ALA A 47 6.61 -20.52 3.83
CA ALA A 47 6.16 -20.27 2.46
C ALA A 47 4.66 -20.55 2.26
N GLU A 48 4.14 -21.56 2.96
CA GLU A 48 2.72 -21.93 2.92
C GLU A 48 1.82 -20.84 3.51
N GLU A 49 2.21 -20.26 4.65
CA GLU A 49 1.48 -19.17 5.29
C GLU A 49 1.50 -17.90 4.44
N ARG A 50 2.66 -17.55 3.87
CA ARG A 50 2.76 -16.42 2.92
C ARG A 50 1.81 -16.57 1.73
N ALA A 51 1.73 -17.77 1.14
CA ALA A 51 0.83 -18.03 0.02
C ALA A 51 -0.65 -17.86 0.43
N ILE A 52 -1.01 -18.24 1.65
CA ILE A 52 -2.35 -18.03 2.20
C ILE A 52 -2.63 -16.54 2.40
N ILE A 53 -1.69 -15.80 3.00
CA ILE A 53 -1.81 -14.36 3.21
C ILE A 53 -2.00 -13.62 1.87
N GLU A 54 -1.16 -13.91 0.87
CA GLU A 54 -1.26 -13.30 -0.47
C GLU A 54 -2.61 -13.59 -1.13
N LYS A 55 -3.12 -14.83 -1.00
CA LYS A 55 -4.44 -15.20 -1.51
C LYS A 55 -5.54 -14.40 -0.84
N ILE A 56 -5.53 -14.29 0.50
CA ILE A 56 -6.53 -13.53 1.26
C ILE A 56 -6.50 -12.05 0.83
N LEU A 57 -5.31 -11.44 0.75
CA LEU A 57 -5.17 -10.05 0.32
C LEU A 57 -5.66 -9.83 -1.11
N LYS A 58 -5.44 -10.79 -2.01
CA LYS A 58 -5.89 -10.72 -3.40
C LYS A 58 -7.42 -10.84 -3.54
N GLU A 59 -8.06 -11.62 -2.67
CA GLU A 59 -9.51 -11.85 -2.67
C GLU A 59 -10.28 -10.82 -1.81
N TYR A 60 -9.58 -9.93 -1.10
CA TYR A 60 -10.20 -8.95 -0.22
C TYR A 60 -10.83 -7.79 -1.00
N GLU A 61 -12.15 -7.61 -0.84
CA GLU A 61 -12.95 -6.58 -1.52
C GLU A 61 -13.24 -5.34 -0.64
N GLY A 62 -12.56 -5.19 0.49
CA GLY A 62 -12.78 -4.10 1.44
C GLY A 62 -11.96 -2.82 1.17
N PRO A 63 -12.01 -1.83 2.08
CA PRO A 63 -11.22 -0.60 1.96
C PRO A 63 -9.73 -0.89 2.15
N THR A 64 -8.88 0.02 1.65
CA THR A 64 -7.43 -0.03 1.89
C THR A 64 -7.12 -0.21 3.38
N ILE A 65 -6.33 -1.22 3.69
CA ILE A 65 -5.91 -1.59 5.04
C ILE A 65 -4.76 -0.65 5.43
N THR A 66 -5.01 0.17 6.45
CA THR A 66 -4.06 1.18 6.95
C THR A 66 -3.55 0.88 8.37
N SER A 67 -4.02 -0.22 8.96
CA SER A 67 -3.64 -0.66 10.32
C SER A 67 -3.79 -2.18 10.45
N GLN A 68 -3.11 -2.77 11.44
CA GLN A 68 -3.18 -4.21 11.72
C GLN A 68 -4.60 -4.65 12.13
N ASP A 69 -5.36 -3.79 12.82
CA ASP A 69 -6.74 -4.08 13.25
C ASP A 69 -7.73 -4.28 12.08
N MET A 70 -7.41 -3.69 10.92
CA MET A 70 -8.21 -3.81 9.70
C MET A 70 -7.90 -5.09 8.91
N LEU A 71 -6.86 -5.84 9.27
CA LEU A 71 -6.54 -7.09 8.60
C LEU A 71 -7.67 -8.12 8.79
N PRO A 72 -8.00 -8.90 7.75
CA PRO A 72 -8.82 -10.09 7.92
C PRO A 72 -8.33 -10.95 9.09
N GLN A 73 -9.25 -11.45 9.91
CA GLN A 73 -8.92 -12.20 11.13
C GLN A 73 -7.89 -13.31 10.88
N GLN A 74 -8.06 -14.05 9.78
CA GLN A 74 -7.17 -15.14 9.42
C GLN A 74 -5.72 -14.68 9.18
N ILE A 75 -5.50 -13.47 8.65
CA ILE A 75 -4.13 -12.94 8.50
C ILE A 75 -3.55 -12.59 9.88
N ARG A 76 -4.34 -12.02 10.79
CA ARG A 76 -3.89 -11.74 12.16
C ARG A 76 -3.49 -13.02 12.88
N ASP A 77 -4.28 -14.07 12.74
CA ASP A 77 -3.99 -15.38 13.34
C ASP A 77 -2.70 -15.99 12.77
N LEU A 78 -2.46 -15.85 11.46
CA LEU A 78 -1.22 -16.34 10.81
C LEU A 78 0.02 -15.52 11.19
N MET A 79 -0.15 -14.24 11.52
CA MET A 79 0.93 -13.31 11.82
C MET A 79 1.13 -13.06 13.33
N ASP A 80 0.34 -13.71 14.20
CA ASP A 80 0.35 -13.55 15.66
C ASP A 80 0.22 -12.08 16.11
N LEU A 81 -0.76 -11.36 15.52
CA LEU A 81 -1.02 -9.92 15.71
C LEU A 81 -2.18 -9.61 16.67
#